data_AF-A0A345QVD6-F1
#
_entry.id   AF-A0A345QVD6-F1
#
_cell.length_a   1.000
_cell.length_b   1.000
_cell.length_c   1.000
_cell.angle_alpha   90.00
_cell.angle_beta   90.00
_cell.angle_gamma   90.00
#
_symmetry.space_group_name_H-M   'P 1'
#
loop_
_entity.id
_entity.type
_entity.pdbx_description
1 polymer ?
#
loop_
_entity_poly.entity_id
_entity_poly.type
_entity_poly.pdbx_seq_one_letter_code
_entity_poly.pdbx_strand_id
1 'polypeptide(L)'
;MSDAVARREDNTLDGSQRTTDNYFNVARADDLPVPQFRVALGQTLNACYLDVASGVSISDRDVEVLALGLHRLADWSQFPTSTDIDVTTWEMTAPAAIYRWKQQHHLFFVIVHGILYLLHVLEEAMGRCHAPVVKAFLQDFAELMEASEVAFRLASDFSQEAYDSEVRPDMHAFDPHFSGLFYADHKELITRLRLLRGVGDDFEQELNRIDDAITESYDVHALVCLRFVGETSSLASKDDTRVAAESIRNRYVNRTKTIAGFGKKTKP
;
A
#
# COMPACT_ATOMS: atom_id res chain seq x y z
N MET A 1 2.08 45.79 1.35
CA MET A 1 2.98 45.19 0.35
C MET A 1 4.11 44.52 1.10
N SER A 2 4.30 43.23 0.83
CA SER A 2 5.50 42.42 1.10
C SER A 2 5.94 42.28 2.57
N ASP A 3 5.56 41.15 3.17
CA ASP A 3 6.55 40.19 3.67
C ASP A 3 5.82 38.85 3.86
N ALA A 4 5.63 38.17 2.73
CA ALA A 4 5.33 36.75 2.74
C ALA A 4 6.59 36.06 3.26
N VAL A 5 6.57 35.71 4.54
CA VAL A 5 7.54 34.79 5.14
C VAL A 5 7.60 33.58 4.25
N ALA A 6 8.70 33.47 3.50
CA ALA A 6 9.10 32.26 2.80
C ALA A 6 9.15 31.15 3.85
N ARG A 7 8.08 30.36 3.95
CA ARG A 7 8.06 29.13 4.73
C ARG A 7 9.09 28.21 4.07
N ARG A 8 10.19 28.00 4.80
CA ARG A 8 11.26 27.08 4.41
C ARG A 8 10.66 25.72 4.11
N GLU A 9 10.99 25.24 2.93
CA GLU A 9 10.95 23.84 2.51
C GLU A 9 11.65 22.99 3.58
N ASP A 10 10.89 22.35 4.46
CA ASP A 10 11.38 21.21 5.24
C ASP A 10 10.71 19.93 4.72
N ASN A 11 10.63 19.83 3.39
CA ASN A 11 10.10 18.65 2.74
C ASN A 11 11.21 17.59 2.73
N THR A 12 11.13 16.65 3.69
CA THR A 12 12.09 15.55 3.90
C THR A 12 12.14 14.54 2.76
N LEU A 13 11.25 14.70 1.76
CA LEU A 13 11.22 13.87 0.58
C LEU A 13 12.43 14.11 -0.32
N ASP A 14 12.97 13.06 -0.92
CA ASP A 14 13.91 13.18 -2.03
C ASP A 14 13.20 13.51 -3.35
N GLY A 15 13.98 13.76 -4.41
CA GLY A 15 13.43 14.14 -5.72
C GLY A 15 12.51 13.07 -6.31
N SER A 16 12.87 11.80 -6.17
CA SER A 16 12.08 10.68 -6.69
C SER A 16 10.77 10.50 -5.93
N GLN A 17 10.79 10.70 -4.61
CA GLN A 17 9.58 10.67 -3.78
C GLN A 17 8.58 11.76 -4.18
N ARG A 18 9.04 12.99 -4.43
CA ARG A 18 8.18 14.06 -4.96
C ARG A 18 7.60 13.72 -6.34
N THR A 19 8.39 13.08 -7.22
CA THR A 19 7.89 12.62 -8.52
C THR A 19 6.72 11.64 -8.35
N THR A 20 6.84 10.66 -7.46
CA THR A 20 5.75 9.71 -7.19
C THR A 20 4.50 10.40 -6.64
N ASP A 21 4.67 11.29 -5.67
CA ASP A 21 3.53 12.05 -5.13
C ASP A 21 2.83 12.86 -6.23
N ASN A 22 3.58 13.54 -7.08
CA ASN A 22 3.02 14.32 -8.19
C ASN A 22 2.30 13.43 -9.21
N TYR A 23 2.83 12.25 -9.56
CA TYR A 23 2.20 11.34 -10.52
C TYR A 23 0.83 10.85 -10.04
N PHE A 24 0.73 10.55 -8.75
CA PHE A 24 -0.51 10.09 -8.11
C PHE A 24 -1.34 11.23 -7.52
N ASN A 25 -0.94 12.50 -7.65
CA ASN A 25 -1.60 13.64 -7.00
C ASN A 25 -1.75 13.48 -5.47
N VAL A 26 -0.72 12.95 -4.81
CA VAL A 26 -0.68 12.83 -3.34
C VAL A 26 -0.35 14.20 -2.75
N ALA A 27 -1.29 14.78 -2.02
CA ALA A 27 -1.05 15.97 -1.22
C ALA A 27 -0.47 15.57 0.14
N ARG A 28 0.72 16.07 0.46
CA ARG A 28 1.31 15.98 1.79
C ARG A 28 0.80 17.12 2.66
N ALA A 29 0.60 16.83 3.94
CA ALA A 29 0.05 17.77 4.89
C ALA A 29 0.87 17.78 6.17
N ASP A 30 1.05 18.99 6.72
CA ASP A 30 1.86 19.26 7.91
C ASP A 30 1.00 19.36 9.20
N ASP A 31 -0.32 19.32 9.07
CA ASP A 31 -1.33 19.55 10.11
C ASP A 31 -1.99 18.25 10.64
N LEU A 32 -3.17 18.36 11.28
CA LEU A 32 -3.77 17.27 12.06
C LEU A 32 -3.98 16.01 11.19
N PRO A 33 -3.27 14.92 11.46
CA PRO A 33 -3.20 13.78 10.52
C PRO A 33 -4.50 12.98 10.47
N VAL A 34 -5.26 12.92 11.56
CA VAL A 34 -6.46 12.07 11.66
C VAL A 34 -7.63 12.57 10.79
N PRO A 35 -8.05 13.86 10.85
CA PRO A 35 -9.11 14.36 9.96
C PRO A 35 -8.78 14.17 8.47
N GLN A 36 -7.53 14.35 8.08
CA GLN A 36 -7.10 14.21 6.68
C GLN A 36 -7.05 12.76 6.24
N PHE A 37 -6.51 11.87 7.08
CA PHE A 37 -6.56 10.44 6.83
C PHE A 37 -8.01 9.96 6.66
N ARG A 38 -8.95 10.48 7.46
CA ARG A 38 -10.38 10.16 7.30
C ARG A 38 -10.95 10.63 5.96
N VAL A 39 -10.63 11.86 5.54
CA VAL A 39 -11.09 12.37 4.23
C VAL A 39 -10.50 11.52 3.10
N ALA A 40 -9.21 11.23 3.14
CA ALA A 40 -8.53 10.40 2.15
C ALA A 40 -9.15 8.99 2.10
N LEU A 41 -9.33 8.34 3.25
CA LEU A 41 -9.98 7.04 3.34
C LEU A 41 -11.40 7.08 2.75
N GLY A 42 -12.24 8.05 3.11
CA GLY A 42 -13.59 8.17 2.58
C GLY A 42 -13.64 8.33 1.05
N GLN A 43 -12.75 9.17 0.50
CA GLN A 43 -12.63 9.36 -0.95
C GLN A 43 -12.20 8.06 -1.66
N THR A 44 -11.16 7.41 -1.13
CA THR A 44 -10.61 6.18 -1.69
C THR A 44 -11.58 5.01 -1.59
N LEU A 45 -12.33 4.89 -0.49
CA LEU A 45 -13.37 3.88 -0.32
C LEU A 45 -14.50 4.06 -1.33
N ASN A 46 -14.97 5.30 -1.54
CA ASN A 46 -16.00 5.58 -2.54
C ASN A 46 -15.51 5.23 -3.96
N ALA A 47 -14.28 5.63 -4.31
CA ALA A 47 -13.69 5.30 -5.60
C ALA A 47 -13.53 3.78 -5.80
N CYS A 48 -13.09 3.06 -4.77
CA CYS A 48 -12.98 1.60 -4.79
C CYS A 48 -14.35 0.93 -4.97
N TYR A 49 -15.37 1.39 -4.23
CA TYR A 49 -16.73 0.87 -4.37
C TYR A 49 -17.27 1.04 -5.78
N LEU A 50 -17.13 2.25 -6.36
CA LEU A 50 -17.57 2.54 -7.72
C LEU A 50 -16.83 1.69 -8.75
N ASP A 51 -15.52 1.48 -8.58
CA ASP A 51 -14.72 0.63 -9.46
C ASP A 51 -15.20 -0.83 -9.41
N VAL A 52 -15.36 -1.39 -8.21
CA VAL A 52 -15.89 -2.75 -8.01
C VAL A 52 -17.30 -2.89 -8.59
N ALA A 53 -18.18 -1.91 -8.36
CA ALA A 53 -19.54 -1.91 -8.89
C ALA A 53 -19.59 -1.80 -10.41
N SER A 54 -18.61 -1.15 -11.05
CA SER A 54 -18.50 -1.02 -12.50
C SER A 54 -18.05 -2.30 -13.21
N GLY A 55 -17.56 -3.29 -12.46
CA GLY A 55 -17.11 -4.58 -12.97
C GLY A 55 -15.61 -4.79 -12.76
N VAL A 56 -15.29 -5.80 -11.95
CA VAL A 56 -13.93 -6.28 -11.65
C VAL A 56 -13.90 -7.81 -11.69
N SER A 57 -12.72 -8.38 -11.92
CA SER A 57 -12.48 -9.82 -12.05
C SER A 57 -12.05 -10.49 -10.73
N ILE A 58 -12.08 -9.78 -9.60
CA ILE A 58 -11.73 -10.33 -8.29
C ILE A 58 -12.85 -11.23 -7.75
N SER A 59 -12.50 -12.19 -6.88
CA SER A 59 -13.48 -13.12 -6.31
C SER A 59 -14.31 -12.49 -5.18
N ASP A 60 -15.47 -13.06 -4.87
CA ASP A 60 -16.26 -12.67 -3.69
C ASP A 60 -15.41 -12.74 -2.40
N ARG A 61 -14.53 -13.74 -2.33
CA ARG A 61 -13.59 -13.89 -1.21
C ARG A 61 -12.61 -12.73 -1.12
N ASP A 62 -12.10 -12.24 -2.25
CA ASP A 62 -11.21 -11.07 -2.27
C ASP A 62 -11.97 -9.81 -1.84
N VAL A 63 -13.24 -9.67 -2.23
CA VAL A 63 -14.10 -8.57 -1.77
C VAL A 63 -14.28 -8.63 -0.25
N GLU A 64 -14.52 -9.81 0.32
CA GLU A 64 -14.62 -9.99 1.78
C GLU A 64 -13.32 -9.63 2.50
N VAL A 65 -12.17 -10.08 1.98
CA VAL A 65 -10.84 -9.78 2.55
C VAL A 65 -10.58 -8.28 2.53
N LEU A 66 -10.86 -7.63 1.40
CA LEU A 66 -10.72 -6.19 1.26
C LEU A 66 -11.65 -5.45 2.23
N ALA A 67 -12.94 -5.82 2.26
CA ALA A 67 -13.91 -5.21 3.15
C ALA A 67 -13.51 -5.34 4.63
N LEU A 68 -13.03 -6.51 5.05
CA LEU A 68 -12.55 -6.74 6.41
C LEU A 68 -11.40 -5.78 6.78
N GLY A 69 -10.35 -5.72 5.96
CA GLY A 69 -9.21 -4.82 6.22
C GLY A 69 -9.63 -3.35 6.25
N LEU A 70 -10.52 -2.94 5.34
CA LEU A 70 -11.03 -1.56 5.29
C LEU A 70 -11.92 -1.22 6.50
N HIS A 71 -12.71 -2.18 6.99
CA HIS A 71 -13.45 -2.02 8.24
C HIS A 71 -12.51 -1.83 9.44
N ARG A 72 -11.38 -2.54 9.49
CA ARG A 72 -10.36 -2.28 10.54
C ARG A 72 -9.84 -0.85 10.47
N LEU A 73 -9.50 -0.35 9.27
CA LEU A 73 -9.08 1.06 9.13
C LEU A 73 -10.13 2.04 9.62
N ALA A 74 -11.40 1.78 9.32
CA ALA A 74 -12.52 2.61 9.76
C ALA A 74 -12.69 2.59 11.29
N ASP A 75 -12.62 1.41 11.92
CA ASP A 75 -12.71 1.24 13.37
C ASP A 75 -11.59 2.01 14.08
N TRP A 76 -10.34 1.88 13.62
CA TRP A 76 -9.19 2.59 14.19
C TRP A 76 -9.26 4.10 14.01
N SER A 77 -9.76 4.55 12.86
CA SER A 77 -9.91 5.97 12.59
C SER A 77 -11.12 6.59 13.31
N GLN A 78 -11.90 5.81 14.08
CA GLN A 78 -13.16 6.24 14.70
C GLN A 78 -14.10 6.91 13.67
N PHE A 79 -14.19 6.32 12.48
CA PHE A 79 -15.14 6.77 11.48
C PHE A 79 -16.56 6.58 12.02
N PRO A 80 -17.48 7.56 11.88
CA PRO A 80 -18.89 7.23 11.96
C PRO A 80 -19.17 6.25 10.81
N THR A 81 -19.56 5.02 11.13
CA THR A 81 -19.99 3.99 10.15
C THR A 81 -21.22 4.42 9.33
N SER A 82 -21.78 5.58 9.64
CA SER A 82 -22.80 6.30 8.89
C SER A 82 -22.20 7.62 8.40
N THR A 83 -21.62 7.59 7.20
CA THR A 83 -21.63 8.77 6.34
C THR A 83 -22.69 8.50 5.28
N ASP A 84 -23.70 9.36 5.20
CA ASP A 84 -24.58 9.42 4.04
C ASP A 84 -23.67 9.68 2.83
N ILE A 85 -23.35 8.61 2.11
CA ILE A 85 -22.61 8.69 0.86
C ILE A 85 -23.58 9.35 -0.11
N ASP A 86 -23.30 10.59 -0.48
CA ASP A 86 -23.97 11.20 -1.62
C ASP A 86 -23.51 10.44 -2.87
N VAL A 87 -24.25 9.38 -3.20
CA VAL A 87 -24.08 8.60 -4.41
C VAL A 87 -24.59 9.47 -5.56
N THR A 88 -23.84 10.52 -5.90
CA THR A 88 -23.96 11.09 -7.23
C THR A 88 -23.69 9.93 -8.19
N THR A 89 -24.70 9.57 -8.96
CA THR A 89 -24.59 8.52 -9.97
C THR A 89 -23.66 9.00 -11.06
N TRP A 90 -22.35 8.79 -10.90
CA TRP A 90 -21.43 8.80 -12.02
C TRP A 90 -21.85 7.65 -12.93
N GLU A 91 -22.25 7.98 -14.17
CA GLU A 91 -22.60 6.97 -15.17
C GLU A 91 -21.50 5.91 -15.20
N MET A 92 -21.91 4.65 -14.97
CA MET A 92 -21.04 3.48 -14.87
C MET A 92 -20.47 3.12 -16.25
N THR A 93 -19.60 3.96 -16.79
CA THR A 93 -18.60 3.52 -17.76
C THR A 93 -17.50 2.81 -16.98
N ALA A 94 -17.14 1.60 -17.39
CA ALA A 94 -15.96 0.92 -16.83
C ALA A 94 -14.77 1.90 -16.84
N PRO A 95 -14.11 2.13 -15.70
CA PRO A 95 -13.05 3.11 -15.65
C PRO A 95 -11.90 2.70 -16.58
N ALA A 96 -11.32 3.69 -17.28
CA ALA A 96 -10.13 3.49 -18.09
C ALA A 96 -9.01 2.82 -17.26
N ALA A 97 -8.12 2.05 -17.90
CA ALA A 97 -7.07 1.31 -17.18
C ALA A 97 -6.20 2.24 -16.33
N ILE A 98 -5.96 3.47 -16.82
CA ILE A 98 -5.23 4.49 -16.06
C ILE A 98 -5.97 4.97 -14.80
N TYR A 99 -7.30 5.05 -14.82
CA TYR A 99 -8.08 5.38 -13.63
C TYR A 99 -7.92 4.28 -12.59
N ARG A 100 -8.13 3.02 -13.00
CA ARG A 100 -7.98 1.87 -12.09
C ARG A 100 -6.57 1.79 -11.53
N TRP A 101 -5.56 2.00 -12.36
CA TRP A 101 -4.18 2.11 -11.92
C TRP A 101 -4.01 3.16 -10.81
N LYS A 102 -4.44 4.41 -11.02
CA LYS A 102 -4.21 5.48 -10.03
C LYS A 102 -5.06 5.31 -8.77
N GLN A 103 -6.34 4.98 -8.89
CA GLN A 103 -7.23 4.84 -7.74
C GLN A 103 -6.86 3.67 -6.82
N GLN A 104 -6.47 2.53 -7.40
CA GLN A 104 -6.10 1.38 -6.58
C GLN A 104 -4.72 1.55 -5.93
N HIS A 105 -3.84 2.40 -6.47
CA HIS A 105 -2.66 2.86 -5.75
C HIS A 105 -3.03 3.77 -4.57
N HIS A 106 -4.04 4.63 -4.69
CA HIS A 106 -4.54 5.40 -3.53
C HIS A 106 -5.10 4.49 -2.44
N LEU A 107 -5.80 3.41 -2.81
CA LEU A 107 -6.23 2.37 -1.88
C LEU A 107 -5.05 1.72 -1.15
N PHE A 108 -4.01 1.36 -1.88
CA PHE A 108 -2.77 0.88 -1.28
C PHE A 108 -2.14 1.92 -0.33
N PHE A 109 -2.14 3.21 -0.70
CA PHE A 109 -1.57 4.27 0.13
C PHE A 109 -2.29 4.42 1.48
N VAL A 110 -3.63 4.42 1.49
CA VAL A 110 -4.39 4.49 2.75
C VAL A 110 -4.20 3.25 3.61
N ILE A 111 -4.07 2.06 3.01
CA ILE A 111 -3.74 0.83 3.73
C ILE A 111 -2.35 0.93 4.37
N VAL A 112 -1.34 1.39 3.62
CA VAL A 112 0.03 1.61 4.15
C VAL A 112 0.02 2.56 5.34
N HIS A 113 -0.72 3.67 5.26
CA HIS A 113 -0.86 4.60 6.38
C HIS A 113 -1.53 3.97 7.60
N GLY A 114 -2.56 3.14 7.38
CA GLY A 114 -3.16 2.34 8.44
C GLY A 114 -2.18 1.40 9.11
N ILE A 115 -1.39 0.67 8.33
CA ILE A 115 -0.36 -0.24 8.84
C ILE A 115 0.71 0.53 9.64
N LEU A 116 1.16 1.69 9.15
CA LEU A 116 2.10 2.56 9.86
C LEU A 116 1.55 3.02 11.22
N TYR A 117 0.27 3.37 11.26
CA TYR A 117 -0.42 3.69 12.51
C TYR A 117 -0.41 2.48 13.47
N LEU A 118 -0.79 1.29 13.00
CA LEU A 118 -0.76 0.08 13.83
C LEU A 118 0.63 -0.23 14.39
N LEU A 119 1.68 -0.05 13.58
CA LEU A 119 3.07 -0.22 14.03
C LEU A 119 3.47 0.77 15.12
N HIS A 120 2.98 2.02 15.04
CA HIS A 120 3.18 3.00 16.10
C HIS A 120 2.46 2.59 17.39
N VAL A 121 1.21 2.15 17.32
CA VAL A 121 0.49 1.72 18.53
C VAL A 121 1.07 0.42 19.12
N LEU A 122 1.55 -0.49 18.28
CA LEU A 122 2.26 -1.70 18.71
C LEU A 122 3.52 -1.35 19.52
N GLU A 123 4.31 -0.38 19.06
CA GLU A 123 5.50 0.11 19.77
C GLU A 123 5.15 0.59 21.18
N GLU A 124 4.06 1.35 21.33
CA GLU A 124 3.57 1.80 22.64
C GLU A 124 3.04 0.65 23.50
N ALA A 125 2.29 -0.28 22.90
CA ALA A 125 1.66 -1.40 23.61
C ALA A 125 2.69 -2.40 24.15
N MET A 126 3.74 -2.69 23.38
CA MET A 126 4.88 -3.50 23.83
C MET A 126 5.58 -2.87 25.04
N GLY A 127 5.74 -1.54 25.05
CA GLY A 127 6.31 -0.81 26.19
C GLY A 127 5.47 -0.86 27.48
N ARG A 128 4.18 -1.20 27.38
CA ARG A 128 3.23 -1.26 28.51
C ARG A 128 2.76 -2.68 28.86
N CYS A 129 3.31 -3.71 28.22
CA CYS A 129 3.00 -5.13 28.46
C CYS A 129 1.50 -5.51 28.34
N HIS A 130 0.77 -4.92 27.39
CA HIS A 130 -0.65 -5.22 27.18
C HIS A 130 -0.88 -6.35 26.16
N ALA A 131 -0.75 -7.61 26.59
CA ALA A 131 -0.81 -8.76 25.67
C ALA A 131 -2.09 -8.85 24.80
N PRO A 132 -3.32 -8.64 25.32
CA PRO A 132 -4.53 -8.66 24.48
C PRO A 132 -4.53 -7.59 23.39
N VAL A 133 -3.96 -6.43 23.69
CA VAL A 133 -3.84 -5.30 22.78
C VAL A 133 -2.82 -5.60 21.69
N VAL A 134 -1.65 -6.16 22.06
CA VAL A 134 -0.64 -6.64 21.10
C VAL A 134 -1.23 -7.66 20.12
N LYS A 135 -1.97 -8.65 20.64
CA LYS A 135 -2.63 -9.67 19.80
C LYS A 135 -3.60 -9.05 18.78
N ALA A 136 -4.50 -8.17 19.23
CA ALA A 136 -5.46 -7.50 18.36
C ALA A 136 -4.75 -6.71 17.24
N PHE A 137 -3.67 -6.00 17.57
CA PHE A 137 -2.90 -5.26 16.57
C PHE A 137 -2.24 -6.15 15.53
N LEU A 138 -1.66 -7.29 15.93
CA LEU A 138 -1.03 -8.20 14.98
C LEU A 138 -2.07 -8.85 14.05
N GLN A 139 -3.28 -9.11 14.56
CA GLN A 139 -4.40 -9.61 13.75
C GLN A 139 -4.83 -8.57 12.72
N ASP A 140 -5.07 -7.33 13.15
CA ASP A 140 -5.47 -6.23 12.25
C ASP A 140 -4.36 -5.91 11.24
N PHE A 141 -3.10 -5.97 11.66
CA PHE A 141 -1.95 -5.81 10.76
C PHE A 141 -1.98 -6.86 9.64
N ALA A 142 -2.21 -8.13 9.98
CA ALA A 142 -2.30 -9.20 8.99
C ALA A 142 -3.48 -8.99 8.03
N GLU A 143 -4.65 -8.60 8.55
CA GLU A 143 -5.84 -8.29 7.74
C GLU A 143 -5.60 -7.12 6.78
N LEU A 144 -4.83 -6.09 7.19
CA LEU A 144 -4.45 -4.99 6.30
C LEU A 144 -3.44 -5.40 5.24
N MET A 145 -2.48 -6.27 5.56
CA MET A 145 -1.56 -6.83 4.57
C MET A 145 -2.33 -7.64 3.51
N GLU A 146 -3.23 -8.51 3.94
CA GLU A 146 -4.10 -9.29 3.05
C GLU A 146 -5.01 -8.37 2.19
N ALA A 147 -5.56 -7.29 2.75
CA ALA A 147 -6.30 -6.30 1.97
C ALA A 147 -5.44 -5.58 0.93
N SER A 148 -4.15 -5.35 1.23
CA SER A 148 -3.21 -4.75 0.28
C SER A 148 -2.96 -5.65 -0.94
N GLU A 149 -3.02 -6.97 -0.77
CA GLU A 149 -2.94 -7.94 -1.88
C GLU A 149 -4.10 -7.78 -2.84
N VAL A 150 -5.31 -7.62 -2.31
CA VAL A 150 -6.51 -7.38 -3.12
C VAL A 150 -6.39 -6.04 -3.85
N ALA A 151 -5.87 -5.00 -3.19
CA ALA A 151 -5.59 -3.71 -3.84
C ALA A 151 -4.62 -3.85 -5.02
N PHE A 152 -3.57 -4.68 -4.92
CA PHE A 152 -2.68 -4.97 -6.06
C PHE A 152 -3.40 -5.71 -7.20
N ARG A 153 -4.27 -6.68 -6.88
CA ARG A 153 -5.06 -7.38 -7.91
C ARG A 153 -5.96 -6.40 -8.65
N LEU A 154 -6.71 -5.57 -7.92
CA LEU A 154 -7.54 -4.51 -8.49
C LEU A 154 -6.72 -3.53 -9.34
N ALA A 155 -5.56 -3.08 -8.85
CA ALA A 155 -4.67 -2.17 -9.60
C ALA A 155 -4.15 -2.76 -10.91
N SER A 156 -4.29 -4.07 -11.12
CA SER A 156 -3.89 -4.79 -12.34
C SER A 156 -5.07 -5.37 -13.13
N ASP A 157 -6.30 -5.09 -12.72
CA ASP A 157 -7.50 -5.70 -13.31
C ASP A 157 -7.91 -5.01 -14.62
N PHE A 158 -7.04 -5.09 -15.63
CA PHE A 158 -7.26 -4.62 -17.00
C PHE A 158 -6.37 -5.40 -17.97
N SER A 159 -6.61 -5.28 -19.27
CA SER A 159 -5.86 -6.06 -20.28
C SER A 159 -4.40 -5.62 -20.39
N GLN A 160 -3.55 -6.53 -20.89
CA GLN A 160 -2.17 -6.21 -21.28
C GLN A 160 -2.13 -5.03 -22.28
N GLU A 161 -3.03 -5.05 -23.26
CA GLU A 161 -3.14 -4.01 -24.28
C GLU A 161 -3.41 -2.63 -23.67
N ALA A 162 -4.30 -2.55 -22.67
CA ALA A 162 -4.57 -1.29 -21.97
C ALA A 162 -3.35 -0.82 -21.14
N TYR A 163 -2.58 -1.76 -20.58
CA TYR A 163 -1.31 -1.41 -19.92
C TYR A 163 -0.32 -0.78 -20.91
N ASP A 164 -0.12 -1.41 -22.07
CA ASP A 164 0.86 -0.97 -23.06
C ASP A 164 0.44 0.30 -23.82
N SER A 165 -0.87 0.53 -23.98
CA SER A 165 -1.41 1.69 -24.72
C SER A 165 -1.76 2.89 -23.83
N GLU A 166 -2.09 2.68 -22.55
CA GLU A 166 -2.51 3.76 -21.65
C GLU A 166 -1.53 3.93 -20.48
N VAL A 167 -1.34 2.88 -19.67
CA VAL A 167 -0.67 3.00 -18.35
C VAL A 167 0.84 3.22 -18.49
N ARG A 168 1.53 2.38 -19.26
CA ARG A 168 2.98 2.46 -19.45
C ARG A 168 3.38 3.76 -20.17
N PRO A 169 2.70 4.20 -21.24
CA PRO A 169 2.97 5.51 -21.84
C PRO A 169 2.75 6.67 -20.88
N ASP A 170 1.69 6.67 -20.04
CA ASP A 170 1.46 7.71 -19.04
C ASP A 170 2.61 7.78 -18.02
N MET A 171 3.02 6.63 -17.47
CA MET A 171 4.17 6.56 -16.55
C MET A 171 5.46 7.05 -17.19
N HIS A 172 5.78 6.57 -18.40
CA HIS A 172 7.02 6.92 -19.08
C HIS A 172 7.06 8.38 -19.53
N ALA A 173 5.92 8.94 -19.96
CA ALA A 173 5.81 10.36 -20.28
C ALA A 173 5.99 11.26 -19.05
N PHE A 174 5.58 10.77 -17.88
CA PHE A 174 5.77 11.46 -16.61
C PHE A 174 7.22 11.40 -16.11
N ASP A 175 7.81 10.20 -16.06
CA ASP A 175 9.24 9.97 -15.77
C ASP A 175 9.70 8.66 -16.45
N PRO A 176 10.69 8.70 -17.36
CA PRO A 176 11.25 7.49 -17.97
C PRO A 176 11.79 6.46 -16.96
N HIS A 177 12.15 6.89 -15.76
CA HIS A 177 12.66 6.05 -14.67
C HIS A 177 11.62 5.83 -13.56
N PHE A 178 10.33 6.03 -13.85
CA PHE A 178 9.25 5.89 -12.86
C PHE A 178 9.31 4.54 -12.12
N SER A 179 9.16 4.58 -10.80
CA SER A 179 9.14 3.39 -9.95
C SER A 179 8.21 3.53 -8.77
N GLY A 180 7.45 2.47 -8.47
CA GLY A 180 6.72 2.36 -7.21
C GLY A 180 7.63 2.30 -5.97
N LEU A 181 8.94 2.02 -6.13
CA LEU A 181 9.92 2.07 -5.03
C LEU A 181 10.09 3.47 -4.42
N PHE A 182 9.66 4.50 -5.15
CA PHE A 182 9.81 5.88 -4.74
C PHE A 182 8.66 6.37 -3.84
N TYR A 183 7.68 5.53 -3.52
CA TYR A 183 6.66 5.92 -2.54
C TYR A 183 7.24 5.99 -1.13
N ALA A 184 7.21 7.19 -0.53
CA ALA A 184 7.90 7.49 0.73
C ALA A 184 7.37 6.68 1.92
N ASP A 185 6.05 6.53 2.05
CA ASP A 185 5.45 5.85 3.19
C ASP A 185 5.66 4.34 3.12
N HIS A 186 5.76 3.76 1.92
CA HIS A 186 6.16 2.35 1.78
C HIS A 186 7.60 2.14 2.25
N LYS A 187 8.53 3.06 1.95
CA LYS A 187 9.90 2.99 2.49
C LYS A 187 9.91 3.06 4.02
N GLU A 188 9.07 3.91 4.61
CA GLU A 188 8.91 3.99 6.07
C GLU A 188 8.29 2.71 6.64
N LEU A 189 7.27 2.14 5.99
CA LEU A 189 6.66 0.88 6.37
C LEU A 189 7.70 -0.23 6.48
N ILE A 190 8.46 -0.46 5.41
CA ILE A 190 9.53 -1.48 5.39
C ILE A 190 10.54 -1.25 6.52
N THR A 191 10.84 0.02 6.81
CA THR A 191 11.77 0.42 7.88
C THR A 191 11.21 0.11 9.27
N ARG A 192 9.91 0.30 9.49
CA ARG A 192 9.22 0.12 10.78
C ARG A 192 8.86 -1.35 11.07
N LEU A 193 8.83 -2.23 10.06
CA LEU A 193 8.66 -3.68 10.25
C LEU A 193 9.66 -4.28 11.24
N ARG A 194 10.83 -3.65 11.45
CA ARG A 194 11.80 -4.05 12.48
C ARG A 194 11.22 -4.19 13.89
N LEU A 195 10.11 -3.50 14.18
CA LEU A 195 9.41 -3.56 15.47
C LEU A 195 8.89 -4.96 15.77
N LEU A 196 8.55 -5.75 14.74
CA LEU A 196 8.07 -7.12 14.89
C LEU A 196 9.12 -8.03 15.56
N ARG A 197 10.41 -7.69 15.51
CA ARG A 197 11.49 -8.41 16.22
C ARG A 197 11.37 -8.35 17.74
N GLY A 198 10.69 -7.32 18.26
CA GLY A 198 10.47 -7.11 19.68
C GLY A 198 9.21 -7.79 20.21
N VAL A 199 8.37 -8.35 19.33
CA VAL A 199 7.18 -9.10 19.70
C VAL A 199 7.62 -10.45 20.29
N GLY A 200 7.09 -10.78 21.46
CA GLY A 200 7.42 -12.02 22.16
C GLY A 200 6.89 -13.28 21.46
N ASP A 201 7.51 -14.42 21.76
CA ASP A 201 7.15 -15.73 21.17
C ASP A 201 5.72 -16.19 21.50
N ASP A 202 5.07 -15.57 22.51
CA ASP A 202 3.66 -15.82 22.87
C ASP A 202 2.67 -15.49 21.72
N PHE A 203 3.12 -14.76 20.69
CA PHE A 203 2.31 -14.37 19.52
C PHE A 203 2.76 -15.09 18.23
N GLU A 204 3.33 -16.30 18.34
CA GLU A 204 3.83 -17.07 17.19
C GLU A 204 2.79 -17.25 16.08
N GLN A 205 1.52 -17.50 16.44
CA GLN A 205 0.44 -17.68 15.46
C GLN A 205 0.24 -16.40 14.63
N GLU A 206 0.18 -15.25 15.27
CA GLU A 206 0.00 -13.97 14.60
C GLU A 206 1.24 -13.58 13.78
N LEU A 207 2.44 -13.83 14.30
CA LEU A 207 3.70 -13.59 13.60
C LEU A 207 3.83 -14.45 12.34
N ASN A 208 3.43 -15.73 12.39
CA ASN A 208 3.43 -16.62 11.23
C ASN A 208 2.45 -16.12 10.15
N ARG A 209 1.24 -15.69 10.53
CA ARG A 209 0.28 -15.10 9.59
C ARG A 209 0.84 -13.84 8.92
N ILE A 210 1.55 -13.00 9.67
CA ILE A 210 2.21 -11.82 9.10
C ILE A 210 3.34 -12.21 8.14
N ASP A 211 4.15 -13.23 8.46
CA ASP A 211 5.20 -13.72 7.56
C ASP A 211 4.63 -14.26 6.24
N ASP A 212 3.52 -14.99 6.33
CA ASP A 212 2.78 -15.48 5.16
C ASP A 212 2.23 -14.30 4.34
N ALA A 213 1.54 -13.34 4.97
CA ALA A 213 1.00 -12.16 4.28
C ALA A 213 2.11 -11.30 3.62
N ILE A 214 3.29 -11.18 4.24
CA ILE A 214 4.44 -10.53 3.57
C ILE A 214 4.85 -11.33 2.33
N THR A 215 4.86 -12.65 2.39
CA THR A 215 5.23 -13.49 1.24
C THR A 215 4.26 -13.31 0.09
N GLU A 216 2.97 -13.43 0.39
CA GLU A 216 1.88 -13.36 -0.58
C GLU A 216 1.78 -11.95 -1.19
N SER A 217 1.90 -10.88 -0.40
CA SER A 217 1.96 -9.50 -0.89
C SER A 217 3.08 -9.27 -1.92
N TYR A 218 4.27 -9.86 -1.69
CA TYR A 218 5.36 -9.78 -2.66
C TYR A 218 5.12 -10.67 -3.89
N ASP A 219 4.48 -11.83 -3.73
CA ASP A 219 4.15 -12.69 -4.88
C ASP A 219 3.10 -12.04 -5.78
N VAL A 220 2.02 -11.51 -5.21
CA VAL A 220 0.98 -10.76 -5.95
C VAL A 220 1.60 -9.58 -6.69
N HIS A 221 2.46 -8.79 -6.04
CA HIS A 221 3.17 -7.70 -6.71
C HIS A 221 4.07 -8.21 -7.86
N ALA A 222 4.79 -9.31 -7.65
CA ALA A 222 5.59 -9.91 -8.70
C ALA A 222 4.74 -10.41 -9.89
N LEU A 223 3.54 -10.93 -9.63
CA LEU A 223 2.59 -11.35 -10.66
C LEU A 223 2.08 -10.18 -11.50
N VAL A 224 1.89 -8.99 -10.91
CA VAL A 224 1.57 -7.77 -11.66
C VAL A 224 2.71 -7.44 -12.64
N CYS A 225 3.97 -7.50 -12.18
CA CYS A 225 5.11 -7.29 -13.07
C CYS A 225 5.19 -8.37 -14.17
N LEU A 226 5.03 -9.64 -13.81
CA LEU A 226 5.09 -10.74 -14.79
C LEU A 226 3.98 -10.63 -15.83
N ARG A 227 2.76 -10.28 -15.41
CA ARG A 227 1.62 -10.06 -16.31
C ARG A 227 1.96 -8.98 -17.33
N PHE A 228 2.42 -7.82 -16.87
CA PHE A 228 2.53 -6.63 -17.70
C PHE A 228 3.84 -6.43 -18.45
N VAL A 229 4.95 -6.88 -17.88
CA VAL A 229 6.27 -6.66 -18.48
C VAL A 229 7.03 -7.98 -18.71
N GLY A 230 6.43 -9.13 -18.38
CA GLY A 230 7.02 -10.44 -18.60
C GLY A 230 8.37 -10.61 -17.91
N GLU A 231 9.34 -11.14 -18.65
CA GLU A 231 10.72 -11.36 -18.18
C GLU A 231 11.63 -10.14 -18.41
N THR A 232 11.08 -8.93 -18.45
CA THR A 232 11.87 -7.71 -18.66
C THR A 232 12.18 -6.97 -17.35
N SER A 233 13.10 -6.01 -17.43
CA SER A 233 13.48 -5.15 -16.34
C SER A 233 12.40 -4.11 -16.01
N SER A 234 12.44 -3.60 -14.77
CA SER A 234 11.65 -2.44 -14.37
C SER A 234 12.19 -1.17 -15.04
N LEU A 235 11.33 -0.18 -15.30
CA LEU A 235 11.71 1.15 -15.83
C LEU A 235 12.84 1.82 -15.04
N ALA A 236 12.95 1.56 -13.74
CA ALA A 236 14.00 2.11 -12.89
C ALA A 236 15.25 1.24 -12.75
N SER A 237 15.29 0.07 -13.41
CA SER A 237 16.47 -0.80 -13.38
C SER A 237 17.58 -0.19 -14.22
N LYS A 238 18.80 -0.13 -13.67
CA LYS A 238 20.02 0.18 -14.45
C LYS A 238 20.59 -1.05 -15.17
N ASP A 239 19.98 -2.21 -14.93
CA ASP A 239 20.35 -3.50 -15.49
C ASP A 239 19.13 -4.07 -16.22
N ASP A 240 19.17 -4.03 -17.55
CA ASP A 240 18.07 -4.44 -18.42
C ASP A 240 17.91 -5.95 -18.51
N THR A 241 18.89 -6.71 -18.01
CA THR A 241 18.82 -8.17 -17.94
C THR A 241 18.11 -8.68 -16.69
N ARG A 242 17.85 -7.79 -15.72
CA ARG A 242 17.29 -8.17 -14.43
C ARG A 242 15.76 -8.17 -14.47
N VAL A 243 15.17 -9.36 -14.42
CA VAL A 243 13.71 -9.54 -14.36
C VAL A 243 13.12 -8.85 -13.11
N ALA A 244 12.10 -8.02 -13.32
CA ALA A 244 11.43 -7.28 -12.25
C ALA A 244 10.78 -8.24 -11.23
N ALA A 245 10.03 -9.23 -11.70
CA ALA A 245 9.33 -10.21 -10.86
C ALA A 245 10.30 -11.04 -9.99
N GLU A 246 11.44 -11.47 -10.54
CA GLU A 246 12.45 -12.21 -9.76
C GLU A 246 13.11 -11.36 -8.69
N SER A 247 13.34 -10.08 -8.99
CA SER A 247 13.88 -9.14 -7.99
C SER A 247 12.96 -8.99 -6.79
N ILE A 248 11.65 -8.94 -7.02
CA ILE A 248 10.62 -8.87 -5.98
C ILE A 248 10.61 -10.17 -5.17
N ARG A 249 10.48 -11.33 -5.83
CA ARG A 249 10.39 -12.66 -5.21
C ARG A 249 11.63 -13.13 -4.47
N ASN A 250 12.82 -12.71 -4.90
CA ASN A 250 14.06 -13.24 -4.32
C ASN A 250 14.77 -12.21 -3.44
N ARG A 251 14.84 -10.95 -3.87
CA ARG A 251 15.64 -9.96 -3.15
C ARG A 251 14.80 -9.19 -2.15
N TYR A 252 13.69 -8.63 -2.60
CA TYR A 252 12.93 -7.70 -1.77
C TYR A 252 12.15 -8.41 -0.67
N VAL A 253 11.48 -9.53 -0.96
CA VAL A 253 10.81 -10.31 0.11
C VAL A 253 11.79 -10.79 1.18
N ASN A 254 12.95 -11.34 0.80
CA ASN A 254 13.95 -11.83 1.75
C ASN A 254 14.53 -10.70 2.59
N ARG A 255 14.77 -9.53 2.00
CA ARG A 255 15.20 -8.33 2.74
C ARG A 255 14.12 -7.89 3.73
N THR A 256 12.87 -7.84 3.32
CA THR A 256 11.74 -7.42 4.15
C THR A 256 11.52 -8.38 5.31
N LYS A 257 11.48 -9.70 5.05
CA LYS A 257 11.43 -10.74 6.10
C LYS A 257 12.61 -10.65 7.07
N THR A 258 13.81 -10.39 6.55
CA THR A 258 14.98 -10.17 7.40
C THR A 258 14.77 -8.96 8.29
N ILE A 259 14.31 -7.82 7.77
CA ILE A 259 14.03 -6.62 8.57
C ILE A 259 12.99 -6.92 9.64
N ALA A 260 11.89 -7.59 9.28
CA ALA A 260 10.80 -7.97 10.19
C ALA A 260 11.22 -9.00 11.27
N GLY A 261 12.29 -9.75 11.07
CA GLY A 261 12.76 -10.77 12.02
C GLY A 261 12.38 -12.21 11.66
N PHE A 262 11.75 -12.42 10.51
CA PHE A 262 11.35 -13.75 10.01
C PHE A 262 12.44 -14.47 9.21
N GLY A 263 13.50 -13.74 8.83
CA GLY A 263 14.65 -14.34 8.15
C GLY A 263 15.35 -15.39 9.04
N LYS A 264 15.86 -16.47 8.42
CA LYS A 264 16.63 -17.52 9.13
C LYS A 264 17.69 -16.87 10.02
N LYS A 265 17.62 -17.10 11.34
CA LYS A 265 18.75 -16.85 12.24
C LYS A 265 19.90 -17.72 11.73
N THR A 266 20.85 -17.14 11.01
CA THR A 266 22.16 -17.77 10.86
C THR A 266 22.68 -17.93 12.28
N LYS A 267 22.70 -19.18 12.79
CA LYS A 267 23.29 -19.49 14.09
C LYS A 267 24.71 -18.89 14.13
N PRO A 268 25.11 -18.27 15.25
CA PRO A 268 26.49 -17.84 15.45
C PRO A 268 27.45 -19.03 15.39
#